data_AF-A0A9D8VEI5-F1
#
_entry.id   AF-A0A9D8VEI5-F1
#
_cell.length_a   1.000
_cell.length_b   1.000
_cell.length_c   1.000
_cell.angle_alpha   90.00
_cell.angle_beta   90.00
_cell.angle_gamma   90.00
#
_symmetry.space_group_name_H-M   'P 1'
#
loop_
_entity.id
_entity.type
_entity.pdbx_description
1 polymer ?
#
loop_
_entity_poly.entity_id
_entity_poly.type
_entity_poly.pdbx_seq_one_letter_code
_entity_poly.pdbx_strand_id
1 'polypeptide(L)'
;MKKYFYTLATVAALLAAAPVSAQTANQTVTVVVSDINSISVSSGSVTLTVNSATAGSNPDDATDSSTSYSITTNGSAKKITAALGSAYATGISLAINLTAPSGGTSAGSTTLTTSAQEVVTGISNLAESGIGISYTASATPSATSNGAGEAQTVTLTITS
;
A
#
# COMPACT_ATOMS: atom_id res chain seq x y z
N MET A 1 -102.42 -38.75 -12.76
CA MET A 1 -100.95 -38.87 -12.68
C MET A 1 -100.32 -37.64 -13.31
N LYS A 2 -99.74 -36.72 -12.54
CA LYS A 2 -98.86 -35.65 -13.05
C LYS A 2 -97.94 -35.25 -11.91
N LYS A 3 -96.65 -35.30 -12.21
CA LYS A 3 -95.55 -35.73 -11.34
C LYS A 3 -94.97 -34.55 -10.56
N TYR A 4 -94.57 -34.81 -9.31
CA TYR A 4 -93.88 -33.89 -8.42
C TYR A 4 -92.57 -33.39 -9.02
N PHE A 5 -92.41 -32.07 -9.10
CA PHE A 5 -91.14 -31.42 -9.44
C PHE A 5 -90.25 -31.38 -8.19
N TYR A 6 -89.20 -32.20 -8.17
CA TYR A 6 -88.16 -32.14 -7.15
C TYR A 6 -87.12 -31.09 -7.58
N THR A 7 -87.03 -29.98 -6.85
CA THR A 7 -85.92 -29.03 -6.95
C THR A 7 -84.70 -29.61 -6.26
N LEU A 8 -83.68 -29.96 -7.04
CA LEU A 8 -82.37 -30.42 -6.57
C LEU A 8 -81.49 -29.18 -6.34
N ALA A 9 -81.25 -28.83 -5.07
CA ALA A 9 -80.36 -27.72 -4.72
C ALA A 9 -78.90 -28.13 -4.96
N THR A 10 -78.22 -27.44 -5.87
CA THR A 10 -76.77 -27.55 -6.07
C THR A 10 -76.05 -26.79 -4.95
N VAL A 11 -75.37 -27.53 -4.06
CA VAL A 11 -74.44 -26.95 -3.08
C VAL A 11 -73.14 -26.62 -3.82
N ALA A 12 -72.92 -25.35 -4.12
CA ALA A 12 -71.63 -24.85 -4.59
C ALA A 12 -70.71 -24.65 -3.38
N ALA A 13 -69.79 -25.58 -3.13
CA ALA A 13 -68.71 -25.39 -2.18
C ALA A 13 -67.66 -24.44 -2.79
N LEU A 14 -67.72 -23.15 -2.46
CA LEU A 14 -66.61 -22.23 -2.71
C LEU A 14 -65.43 -22.63 -1.81
N LEU A 15 -64.39 -23.25 -2.37
CA LEU A 15 -63.06 -23.24 -1.74
C LEU A 15 -62.49 -21.84 -1.91
N ALA A 16 -62.62 -20.99 -0.89
CA ALA A 16 -61.87 -19.76 -0.81
C ALA A 16 -60.39 -20.10 -0.54
N ALA A 17 -59.51 -19.96 -1.54
CA ALA A 17 -58.08 -19.93 -1.30
C ALA A 17 -57.78 -18.69 -0.43
N ALA A 18 -57.32 -18.91 0.81
CA ALA A 18 -56.90 -17.81 1.66
C ALA A 18 -55.75 -17.06 0.98
N PRO A 19 -55.76 -15.72 0.91
CA PRO A 19 -54.65 -14.98 0.33
C PRO A 19 -53.41 -15.22 1.20
N VAL A 20 -52.37 -15.82 0.63
CA VAL A 20 -51.05 -15.86 1.28
C VAL A 20 -50.58 -14.42 1.38
N SER A 21 -50.65 -13.85 2.58
CA SER A 21 -50.18 -12.49 2.84
C SER A 21 -48.66 -12.49 2.76
N ALA A 22 -48.10 -11.57 1.97
CA ALA A 22 -46.66 -11.41 1.88
C ALA A 22 -46.08 -11.15 3.27
N GLN A 23 -45.07 -11.93 3.68
CA GLN A 23 -44.34 -11.74 4.92
C GLN A 23 -43.01 -11.07 4.62
N THR A 24 -42.68 -10.03 5.38
CA THR A 24 -41.42 -9.28 5.23
C THR A 24 -40.76 -9.16 6.60
N ALA A 25 -39.44 -9.32 6.62
CA ALA A 25 -38.62 -9.10 7.79
C ALA A 25 -37.41 -8.26 7.37
N ASN A 26 -37.04 -7.28 8.20
CA ASN A 26 -35.93 -6.38 7.94
C ASN A 26 -34.85 -6.60 8.99
N GLN A 27 -33.59 -6.56 8.57
CA GLN A 27 -32.42 -6.59 9.45
C GLN A 27 -31.52 -5.41 9.12
N THR A 28 -31.04 -4.73 10.16
CA THR A 28 -30.00 -3.71 10.03
C THR A 28 -28.64 -4.35 10.23
N VAL A 29 -27.80 -4.26 9.19
CA VAL A 29 -26.39 -4.68 9.25
C VAL A 29 -25.53 -3.42 9.31
N THR A 30 -24.62 -3.36 10.27
CA THR A 30 -23.66 -2.25 10.41
C THR A 30 -22.27 -2.72 9.99
N VAL A 31 -21.62 -1.96 9.12
CA VAL A 31 -20.24 -2.18 8.69
C VAL A 31 -19.41 -0.97 9.10
N VAL A 32 -18.28 -1.21 9.75
CA VAL A 32 -17.32 -0.17 10.15
C VAL A 32 -16.01 -0.41 9.41
N VAL A 33 -15.51 0.63 8.74
CA VAL A 33 -14.19 0.64 8.10
C VAL A 33 -13.33 1.66 8.83
N SER A 34 -12.24 1.18 9.44
CA SER A 34 -11.25 2.01 10.12
C SER A 34 -10.24 2.62 9.15
N ASP A 35 -9.34 3.48 9.65
CA ASP A 35 -8.19 3.96 8.89
C ASP A 35 -7.28 2.78 8.50
N ILE A 36 -6.93 2.74 7.22
CA ILE A 36 -6.04 1.74 6.63
C ILE A 36 -4.82 2.51 6.11
N ASN A 37 -3.64 2.11 6.58
CA ASN A 37 -2.35 2.54 6.04
C ASN A 37 -1.42 1.32 6.08
N SER A 38 -1.09 0.78 4.92
CA SER A 38 -0.24 -0.40 4.80
C SER A 38 0.84 -0.14 3.75
N ILE A 39 2.08 -0.50 4.06
CA ILE A 39 3.22 -0.43 3.16
C ILE A 39 4.04 -1.71 3.29
N SER A 40 4.52 -2.23 2.16
CA SER A 40 5.43 -3.38 2.11
C SER A 40 6.48 -3.19 1.02
N VAL A 41 7.64 -3.84 1.17
CA VAL A 41 8.75 -3.80 0.19
C VAL A 41 8.95 -5.20 -0.41
N SER A 42 9.35 -5.26 -1.68
CA SER A 42 9.48 -6.52 -2.43
C SER A 42 10.72 -7.34 -2.08
N SER A 43 11.79 -6.70 -1.61
CA SER A 43 12.97 -7.36 -1.08
C SER A 43 13.37 -6.74 0.26
N GLY A 44 13.91 -7.57 1.16
CA GLY A 44 14.38 -7.12 2.47
C GLY A 44 15.86 -6.73 2.49
N SER A 45 16.59 -6.89 1.38
CA SER A 45 18.03 -6.65 1.32
C SER A 45 18.49 -6.23 -0.07
N VAL A 46 19.33 -5.21 -0.12
CA VAL A 46 20.03 -4.73 -1.31
C VAL A 46 21.49 -4.51 -0.94
N THR A 47 22.41 -4.90 -1.82
CA THR A 47 23.84 -4.66 -1.64
C THR A 47 24.31 -3.72 -2.74
N LEU A 48 24.86 -2.56 -2.35
CA LEU A 48 25.46 -1.57 -3.24
C LEU A 48 26.97 -1.59 -3.02
N THR A 49 27.72 -1.88 -4.08
CA THR A 49 29.18 -1.99 -4.01
C THR A 49 29.82 -0.81 -4.74
N VAL A 50 30.46 0.09 -3.99
CA VAL A 50 31.29 1.17 -4.54
C VAL A 50 32.73 0.65 -4.66
N ASN A 51 33.19 0.38 -5.89
CA ASN A 51 34.49 -0.25 -6.15
C ASN A 51 35.27 0.34 -7.33
N SER A 52 34.81 1.45 -7.90
CA SER A 52 35.52 2.20 -8.93
C SER A 52 35.64 3.67 -8.55
N ALA A 53 36.62 4.34 -9.12
CA ALA A 53 36.83 5.77 -8.97
C ALA A 53 37.59 6.30 -10.18
N THR A 54 37.24 7.50 -10.63
CA THR A 54 38.09 8.28 -11.52
C THR A 54 39.16 9.02 -10.71
N ALA A 55 40.43 8.87 -11.07
CA ALA A 55 41.53 9.51 -10.34
C ALA A 55 41.35 11.05 -10.25
N GLY A 56 41.46 11.60 -9.05
CA GLY A 56 41.22 13.02 -8.78
C GLY A 56 39.77 13.38 -8.43
N SER A 57 38.87 12.39 -8.40
CA SER A 57 37.45 12.54 -8.04
C SER A 57 37.08 11.69 -6.82
N ASN A 58 35.84 11.86 -6.33
CA ASN A 58 35.24 10.89 -5.41
C ASN A 58 35.09 9.50 -6.10
N PRO A 59 34.97 8.41 -5.31
CA PRO A 59 34.49 7.14 -5.81
C PRO A 59 33.21 7.28 -6.64
N ASP A 60 33.05 6.42 -7.64
CA ASP A 60 31.86 6.42 -8.48
C ASP A 60 30.66 5.87 -7.67
N ASP A 61 29.49 6.47 -7.85
CA ASP A 61 28.28 6.03 -7.16
C ASP A 61 27.87 4.61 -7.59
N ALA A 62 27.36 3.83 -6.64
CA ALA A 62 26.67 2.58 -6.91
C ALA A 62 25.16 2.78 -6.88
N THR A 63 24.42 2.19 -7.83
CA THR A 63 22.96 2.34 -7.93
C THR A 63 22.25 1.00 -8.01
N ASP A 64 21.07 0.90 -7.39
CA ASP A 64 20.16 -0.23 -7.50
C ASP A 64 18.73 0.27 -7.76
N SER A 65 18.01 -0.44 -8.62
CA SER A 65 16.58 -0.18 -8.91
C SER A 65 15.78 -1.49 -8.99
N SER A 66 16.25 -2.54 -8.31
CA SER A 66 15.66 -3.88 -8.38
C SER A 66 14.47 -4.06 -7.42
N THR A 67 14.25 -3.08 -6.54
CA THR A 67 13.26 -3.14 -5.48
C THR A 67 12.03 -2.28 -5.76
N SER A 68 10.93 -2.64 -5.11
CA SER A 68 9.64 -2.00 -5.24
C SER A 68 8.87 -2.02 -3.93
N TYR A 69 7.84 -1.19 -3.81
CA TYR A 69 6.92 -1.19 -2.68
C TYR A 69 5.47 -1.32 -3.14
N SER A 70 4.62 -1.70 -2.20
CA SER A 70 3.17 -1.65 -2.34
C SER A 70 2.58 -0.79 -1.23
N ILE A 71 1.51 -0.07 -1.52
CA ILE A 71 0.85 0.82 -0.59
C ILE A 71 -0.67 0.69 -0.71
N THR A 72 -1.35 0.64 0.44
CA THR A 72 -2.79 0.78 0.55
C THR A 72 -3.11 1.82 1.60
N THR A 73 -3.86 2.86 1.23
CA THR A 73 -4.41 3.82 2.20
C THR A 73 -5.83 4.24 1.82
N ASN A 74 -6.69 4.45 2.82
CA ASN A 74 -7.99 5.12 2.66
C ASN A 74 -7.97 6.58 3.16
N GLY A 75 -6.79 7.08 3.58
CA GLY A 75 -6.60 8.45 4.01
C GLY A 75 -6.40 9.43 2.85
N SER A 76 -6.39 10.72 3.18
CA SER A 76 -6.03 11.81 2.27
C SER A 76 -4.77 12.53 2.77
N ALA A 77 -4.07 13.20 1.84
CA ALA A 77 -2.86 13.97 2.11
C ALA A 77 -1.79 13.19 2.90
N LYS A 78 -1.66 11.89 2.64
CA LYS A 78 -0.61 11.05 3.24
C LYS A 78 0.74 11.31 2.58
N LYS A 79 1.78 10.95 3.30
CA LYS A 79 3.17 10.98 2.85
C LYS A 79 3.90 9.71 3.27
N ILE A 80 4.96 9.39 2.54
CA ILE A 80 5.93 8.36 2.91
C ILE A 80 7.18 9.07 3.39
N THR A 81 7.63 8.74 4.59
CA THR A 81 8.94 9.16 5.10
C THR A 81 9.91 7.99 5.12
N ALA A 82 11.19 8.25 4.91
CA ALA A 82 12.27 7.28 4.99
C ALA A 82 13.34 7.71 6.01
N ALA A 83 13.86 6.75 6.78
CA ALA A 83 14.95 6.97 7.74
C ALA A 83 15.88 5.76 7.81
N LEU A 84 17.15 5.99 8.14
CA LEU A 84 18.11 4.95 8.48
C LEU A 84 18.01 4.55 9.96
N GLY A 85 18.15 3.26 10.27
CA GLY A 85 18.25 2.76 11.63
C GLY A 85 19.53 3.23 12.35
N SER A 86 20.63 3.41 11.62
CA SER A 86 21.86 4.06 12.09
C SER A 86 22.60 4.71 10.92
N ALA A 87 23.45 5.68 11.22
CA ALA A 87 24.30 6.30 10.21
C ALA A 87 25.36 5.31 9.72
N TYR A 88 25.72 5.40 8.43
CA TYR A 88 26.89 4.70 7.89
C TYR A 88 28.18 5.29 8.45
N ALA A 89 29.29 4.53 8.33
CA ALA A 89 30.62 5.06 8.63
C ALA A 89 30.93 6.34 7.84
N THR A 90 31.86 7.13 8.38
CA THR A 90 32.23 8.43 7.82
C THR A 90 32.62 8.31 6.35
N GLY A 91 32.05 9.19 5.53
CA GLY A 91 32.31 9.25 4.11
C GLY A 91 31.46 8.32 3.25
N ILE A 92 30.48 7.60 3.82
CA ILE A 92 29.48 6.82 3.10
C ILE A 92 28.10 7.47 3.28
N SER A 93 27.34 7.60 2.21
CA SER A 93 25.95 8.08 2.23
C SER A 93 25.05 7.24 1.35
N LEU A 94 23.78 7.10 1.76
CA LEU A 94 22.74 6.44 0.98
C LEU A 94 21.65 7.45 0.65
N ALA A 95 21.31 7.55 -0.63
CA ALA A 95 20.12 8.25 -1.10
C ALA A 95 19.06 7.25 -1.60
N ILE A 96 17.80 7.60 -1.40
CA ILE A 96 16.64 6.86 -1.90
C ILE A 96 15.83 7.76 -2.83
N ASN A 97 15.26 7.17 -3.87
CA ASN A 97 14.24 7.76 -4.71
C ASN A 97 13.07 6.78 -4.80
N LEU A 98 11.88 7.20 -4.36
CA LEU A 98 10.66 6.44 -4.54
C LEU A 98 9.91 6.98 -5.75
N THR A 99 9.53 6.10 -6.68
CA THR A 99 8.47 6.44 -7.64
C THR A 99 7.20 6.72 -6.84
N ALA A 100 6.49 7.79 -7.18
CA ALA A 100 5.24 8.11 -6.50
C ALA A 100 4.11 7.17 -6.98
N PRO A 101 3.18 6.77 -6.10
CA PRO A 101 1.95 6.14 -6.53
C PRO A 101 1.07 7.15 -7.28
N SER A 102 0.01 6.66 -7.91
CA SER A 102 -0.98 7.48 -8.61
C SER A 102 -1.52 8.61 -7.72
N GLY A 103 -1.37 9.86 -8.16
CA GLY A 103 -1.80 11.05 -7.42
C GLY A 103 -0.84 11.55 -6.33
N GLY A 104 0.22 10.80 -6.01
CA GLY A 104 1.32 11.27 -5.17
C GLY A 104 2.37 12.07 -5.94
N THR A 105 3.29 12.69 -5.22
CA THR A 105 4.46 13.41 -5.77
C THR A 105 5.73 12.88 -5.11
N SER A 106 6.72 12.50 -5.91
CA SER A 106 8.03 12.07 -5.40
C SER A 106 8.88 13.29 -5.05
N ALA A 107 9.64 13.20 -3.96
CA ALA A 107 10.66 14.20 -3.62
C ALA A 107 11.93 14.08 -4.49
N GLY A 108 12.02 13.04 -5.33
CA GLY A 108 13.23 12.71 -6.07
C GLY A 108 14.29 12.05 -5.18
N SER A 109 15.55 12.12 -5.62
CA SER A 109 16.68 11.56 -4.86
C SER A 109 16.87 12.31 -3.55
N THR A 110 16.67 11.60 -2.45
CA THR A 110 16.70 12.12 -1.08
C THR A 110 17.80 11.41 -0.30
N THR A 111 18.79 12.16 0.20
CA THR A 111 19.84 11.60 1.07
C THR A 111 19.24 11.22 2.42
N LEU A 112 19.44 9.97 2.84
CA LEU A 112 18.89 9.46 4.07
C LEU A 112 19.79 9.81 5.27
N THR A 113 19.13 10.05 6.39
CA THR A 113 19.76 10.19 7.71
C THR A 113 18.97 9.35 8.72
N THR A 114 19.36 9.38 9.98
CA THR A 114 18.55 8.80 11.08
C THR A 114 17.28 9.58 11.36
N SER A 115 17.16 10.81 10.83
CA SER A 115 15.93 11.61 10.91
C SER A 115 15.06 11.37 9.67
N ALA A 116 13.78 11.11 9.89
CA ALA A 116 12.81 10.86 8.83
C ALA A 116 12.75 12.01 7.81
N GLN A 117 12.94 11.68 6.53
CA GLN A 117 12.83 12.60 5.40
C GLN A 117 11.59 12.25 4.58
N GLU A 118 10.86 13.25 4.11
CA GLU A 118 9.73 13.04 3.19
C GLU A 118 10.26 12.62 1.82
N VAL A 119 9.78 11.48 1.32
CA VAL A 119 10.21 10.92 0.03
C VAL A 119 9.08 10.84 -0.99
N VAL A 120 7.83 10.80 -0.52
CA VAL A 120 6.62 10.95 -1.33
C VAL A 120 5.58 11.73 -0.54
N THR A 121 4.88 12.67 -1.18
CA THR A 121 3.83 13.49 -0.56
C THR A 121 2.55 13.48 -1.38
N GLY A 122 1.44 13.95 -0.80
CA GLY A 122 0.18 14.16 -1.53
C GLY A 122 -0.59 12.88 -1.86
N ILE A 123 -0.28 11.77 -1.17
CA ILE A 123 -0.92 10.48 -1.39
C ILE A 123 -2.38 10.55 -0.92
N SER A 124 -3.30 10.22 -1.81
CA SER A 124 -4.73 10.09 -1.52
C SER A 124 -5.10 8.62 -1.39
N ASN A 125 -6.40 8.33 -1.29
CA ASN A 125 -6.90 6.96 -1.15
C ASN A 125 -6.57 6.10 -2.38
N LEU A 126 -5.76 5.06 -2.18
CA LEU A 126 -5.33 4.18 -3.26
C LEU A 126 -4.88 2.82 -2.73
N ALA A 127 -4.81 1.86 -3.65
CA ALA A 127 -4.12 0.60 -3.49
C ALA A 127 -3.30 0.35 -4.76
N GLU A 128 -1.97 0.31 -4.62
CA GLU A 128 -1.05 0.17 -5.75
C GLU A 128 0.16 -0.67 -5.33
N SER A 129 0.73 -1.43 -6.27
CA SER A 129 1.83 -2.36 -6.03
C SER A 129 2.87 -2.30 -7.13
N GLY A 130 4.08 -2.77 -6.81
CA GLY A 130 5.19 -2.80 -7.78
C GLY A 130 5.77 -1.42 -8.08
N ILE A 131 5.57 -0.43 -7.19
CA ILE A 131 6.06 0.93 -7.38
C ILE A 131 7.57 0.96 -7.10
N GLY A 132 8.36 1.49 -8.02
CA GLY A 132 9.82 1.41 -7.98
C GLY A 132 10.47 2.11 -6.78
N ILE A 133 11.52 1.49 -6.26
CA ILE A 133 12.49 2.06 -5.31
C ILE A 133 13.84 2.09 -6.03
N SER A 134 14.56 3.21 -5.95
CA SER A 134 15.94 3.28 -6.39
C SER A 134 16.84 3.80 -5.28
N TYR A 135 18.00 3.18 -5.12
CA TYR A 135 19.03 3.58 -4.17
C TYR A 135 20.28 4.04 -4.90
N THR A 136 20.96 5.02 -4.30
CA THR A 136 22.29 5.47 -4.71
C THR A 136 23.18 5.48 -3.48
N ALA A 137 24.22 4.65 -3.47
CA ALA A 137 25.28 4.71 -2.47
C ALA A 137 26.43 5.53 -3.02
N SER A 138 26.83 6.54 -2.26
CA SER A 138 27.97 7.41 -2.57
C SER A 138 29.04 7.24 -1.51
N ALA A 139 30.29 7.36 -1.92
CA ALA A 139 31.43 7.39 -1.01
C ALA A 139 32.32 8.60 -1.29
N THR A 140 33.09 8.99 -0.29
CA THR A 140 34.12 10.03 -0.38
C THR A 140 35.51 9.40 -0.12
N PRO A 141 36.62 10.10 -0.43
CA PRO A 141 37.96 9.58 -0.14
C PRO A 141 38.24 9.27 1.34
N SER A 142 37.43 9.77 2.28
CA SER A 142 37.54 9.43 3.70
C SER A 142 36.88 8.11 4.08
N ALA A 143 36.11 7.48 3.18
CA ALA A 143 35.50 6.18 3.43
C ALA A 143 36.59 5.09 3.49
N THR A 144 36.62 4.35 4.58
CA THR A 144 37.53 3.20 4.75
C THR A 144 36.89 1.93 4.20
N SER A 145 37.71 1.01 3.69
CA SER A 145 37.22 -0.32 3.30
C SER A 145 36.55 -1.04 4.48
N ASN A 146 35.31 -1.49 4.29
CA ASN A 146 34.48 -2.15 5.30
C ASN A 146 34.25 -3.65 5.00
N GLY A 147 35.13 -4.27 4.21
CA GLY A 147 35.10 -5.72 3.95
C GLY A 147 33.82 -6.18 3.26
N ALA A 148 32.99 -6.95 3.99
CA ALA A 148 31.72 -7.46 3.47
C ALA A 148 30.58 -6.41 3.45
N GLY A 149 30.83 -5.20 3.94
CA GLY A 149 29.88 -4.09 3.97
C GLY A 149 29.27 -3.82 5.35
N GLU A 150 28.63 -2.65 5.48
CA GLU A 150 27.84 -2.24 6.64
C GLU A 150 26.35 -2.27 6.26
N ALA A 151 25.53 -3.00 7.01
CA ALA A 151 24.10 -3.10 6.75
C ALA A 151 23.32 -2.11 7.62
N GLN A 152 22.46 -1.30 7.01
CA GLN A 152 21.54 -0.41 7.69
C GLN A 152 20.11 -0.69 7.27
N THR A 153 19.18 -0.66 8.23
CA THR A 153 17.74 -0.75 7.94
C THR A 153 17.24 0.59 7.42
N VAL A 154 16.57 0.60 6.28
CA VAL A 154 15.77 1.73 5.81
C VAL A 154 14.31 1.49 6.21
N THR A 155 13.74 2.38 7.02
CA THR A 155 12.34 2.29 7.44
C THR A 155 11.49 3.27 6.65
N LEU A 156 10.51 2.74 5.93
CA LEU A 156 9.46 3.53 5.26
C LEU A 156 8.24 3.62 6.18
N THR A 157 7.66 4.81 6.33
CA THR A 157 6.48 5.03 7.19
C THR A 157 5.46 5.88 6.47
N ILE A 158 4.20 5.45 6.47
CA ILE A 158 3.07 6.27 6.02
C ILE A 158 2.66 7.17 7.18
N THR A 159 2.61 8.47 6.95
CA THR A 159 2.17 9.48 7.93
C THR A 159 1.33 10.57 7.24
N SER A 160 0.85 11.55 8.00
CA SER A 160 0.12 12.74 7.50
C SER A 160 1.07 13.93 7.37
#